data_AF-A0A0G3BI55-F1
#
_entry.id   AF-A0A0G3BI55-F1
#
_cell.length_a   1.000
_cell.length_b   1.000
_cell.length_c   1.000
_cell.angle_alpha   90.00
_cell.angle_beta   90.00
_cell.angle_gamma   90.00
#
_symmetry.space_group_name_H-M   'P 1'
#
loop_
_entity.id
_entity.type
_entity.pdbx_description
1 polymer ?
#
loop_
_entity_poly.entity_id
_entity_poly.type
_entity_poly.pdbx_seq_one_letter_code
_entity_poly.pdbx_strand_id
1 'polypeptide(L)'
;MDELIAALGWLIVDVLLVGTGRLVVRLFSVGKWRGERLDEAEGRTHSAAGSLTFVLNGKRVVTHTGLLFVGVSFYIILAVVLMAALGG
;
A
#
# COMPACT_ATOMS: atom_id res chain seq x y z
N MET A 1 27.07 3.95 -7.80
CA MET A 1 26.02 4.86 -8.34
C MET A 1 24.72 4.11 -8.57
N ASP A 2 24.76 2.90 -9.13
CA ASP A 2 23.56 2.09 -9.40
C ASP A 2 22.77 1.69 -8.14
N GLU A 3 23.45 1.35 -7.03
CA GLU A 3 22.79 1.07 -5.74
C GLU A 3 22.06 2.29 -5.17
N LEU A 4 22.60 3.50 -5.37
CA LEU A 4 21.96 4.73 -4.92
C LEU A 4 20.67 5.00 -5.72
N ILE A 5 20.72 4.77 -7.03
CA ILE A 5 19.57 4.91 -7.93
C ILE A 5 18.50 3.87 -7.59
N ALA A 6 18.89 2.62 -7.34
CA ALA A 6 17.98 1.55 -6.94
C ALA A 6 17.32 1.85 -5.59
N ALA A 7 18.09 2.32 -4.61
CA ALA A 7 17.58 2.69 -3.29
C ALA A 7 16.60 3.88 -3.36
N LEU A 8 16.93 4.91 -4.14
CA LEU A 8 16.03 6.06 -4.37
C LEU A 8 14.76 5.63 -5.11
N GLY A 9 14.87 4.75 -6.10
CA GLY A 9 13.73 4.20 -6.82
C GLY A 9 12.78 3.43 -5.89
N TRP A 10 13.33 2.58 -5.02
CA TRP A 10 12.56 1.87 -4.01
C TRP A 10 11.90 2.80 -3.00
N LEU A 11 12.61 3.85 -2.56
CA LEU A 11 12.05 4.84 -1.65
C LEU A 11 10.89 5.61 -2.28
N ILE A 12 10.99 5.97 -3.55
CA ILE A 12 9.90 6.61 -4.30
C ILE A 12 8.70 5.66 -4.40
N VAL A 13 8.93 4.39 -4.71
CA VAL A 13 7.87 3.36 -4.78
C VAL A 13 7.17 3.22 -3.42
N ASP A 14 7.92 3.13 -2.33
CA ASP A 14 7.34 3.02 -0.99
C ASP A 14 6.54 4.27 -0.62
N VAL A 15 7.10 5.46 -0.83
CA VAL A 15 6.42 6.71 -0.48
C VAL A 15 5.16 6.90 -1.33
N LEU A 16 5.23 6.71 -2.65
CA LEU A 16 4.11 6.95 -3.55
C LEU A 16 3.07 5.84 -3.51
N LEU A 17 3.46 4.57 -3.61
CA LEU A 17 2.48 3.48 -3.68
C LEU A 17 2.03 3.02 -2.30
N VAL A 18 2.95 2.69 -1.40
CA VAL A 18 2.60 2.21 -0.05
C VAL A 18 1.97 3.34 0.76
N GLY A 19 2.53 4.55 0.66
CA GLY A 19 1.96 5.75 1.30
C GLY A 19 0.53 6.04 0.85
N THR A 20 0.29 6.04 -0.47
CA THR A 20 -1.06 6.25 -1.02
C THR A 20 -2.00 5.11 -0.63
N GLY A 21 -1.57 3.86 -0.75
CA GLY A 21 -2.35 2.71 -0.31
C GLY A 21 -2.75 2.81 1.17
N ARG A 22 -1.84 3.29 2.04
CA ARG A 22 -2.12 3.50 3.46
C ARG A 22 -3.14 4.61 3.68
N LEU A 23 -3.05 5.71 2.94
CA LEU A 23 -4.05 6.79 3.01
C LEU A 23 -5.43 6.31 2.55
N VAL A 24 -5.49 5.59 1.44
CA VAL A 24 -6.74 4.99 0.92
C VAL A 24 -7.34 4.04 1.95
N VAL A 25 -6.56 3.09 2.48
CA VAL A 25 -7.04 2.18 3.53
C VAL A 25 -7.51 2.96 4.75
N ARG A 26 -6.79 4.00 5.18
CA ARG A 26 -7.16 4.79 6.36
C ARG A 26 -8.45 5.59 6.15
N LEU A 27 -8.64 6.18 4.98
CA LEU A 27 -9.83 6.93 4.59
C LEU A 27 -11.05 6.00 4.46
N PHE A 28 -10.91 4.90 3.73
CA PHE A 28 -12.02 3.98 3.45
C PHE A 28 -12.38 3.06 4.63
N SER A 29 -11.42 2.73 5.49
CA SER A 29 -11.69 1.83 6.63
C SER A 29 -12.21 2.54 7.88
N VAL A 30 -12.35 3.87 7.87
CA VAL A 30 -12.89 4.69 8.97
C VAL A 30 -12.30 4.27 10.33
N GLY A 31 -10.99 4.03 10.37
CA GLY A 31 -10.27 3.63 11.59
C GLY A 31 -10.45 2.19 12.06
N LYS A 32 -11.25 1.35 11.38
CA LYS A 32 -11.35 -0.08 11.69
C LYS A 32 -10.12 -0.87 11.23
N TRP A 33 -9.45 -0.46 10.15
CA TRP A 33 -8.29 -1.16 9.60
C TRP A 33 -7.03 -0.31 9.74
N ARG A 34 -5.90 -0.96 10.00
CA ARG A 34 -4.60 -0.32 10.22
C ARG A 34 -3.63 -0.77 9.13
N GLY A 35 -2.82 0.13 8.58
CA GLY A 35 -1.68 -0.28 7.73
C GLY A 35 -0.54 -0.80 8.60
N GLU A 36 0.13 -1.86 8.16
CA GLU A 36 1.35 -2.38 8.78
C GLU A 36 2.38 -1.26 8.97
N ARG A 37 3.08 -1.25 10.11
CA ARG A 37 4.19 -0.32 10.36
C ARG A 37 5.39 -0.73 9.51
N LEU A 38 6.01 0.26 8.85
CA LEU A 38 7.22 0.05 8.03
C LEU A 38 8.43 -0.42 8.85
N ASP A 39 8.40 -0.23 10.16
CA ASP A 39 9.54 -0.39 11.06
C ASP A 39 9.69 -1.82 11.63
N GLU A 40 8.63 -2.63 11.65
CA GLU A 40 8.62 -3.89 12.41
C GLU A 40 8.38 -5.17 11.58
N ALA A 41 8.15 -5.07 10.26
CA ALA A 41 7.90 -6.24 9.39
C ALA A 41 6.93 -7.26 10.03
N GLU A 42 5.89 -6.79 10.72
CA GLU A 42 4.93 -7.59 11.49
C GLU A 42 4.30 -8.71 10.66
N GLY A 43 4.08 -8.47 9.36
CA GLY A 43 3.51 -9.41 8.41
C GLY A 43 4.41 -10.61 8.11
N ARG A 44 5.72 -10.50 8.32
CA ARG A 44 6.68 -11.61 8.13
C ARG A 44 6.64 -12.61 9.28
N THR A 45 6.19 -12.18 10.45
CA THR A 45 6.13 -13.00 11.68
C THR A 45 4.73 -13.53 11.93
N HIS A 46 3.69 -12.78 11.57
CA HIS A 46 2.30 -13.07 11.92
C HIS A 46 1.40 -13.43 10.74
N SER A 47 1.92 -13.45 9.51
CA SER A 47 1.10 -13.74 8.34
C SER A 47 1.79 -14.63 7.31
N ALA A 48 0.97 -15.35 6.55
CA ALA A 48 1.44 -16.15 5.43
C ALA A 48 2.07 -15.25 4.36
N ALA A 49 3.18 -15.72 3.77
CA ALA A 49 3.84 -15.03 2.67
C ALA A 49 2.83 -14.73 1.55
N GLY A 50 2.69 -13.45 1.17
CA GLY A 50 1.75 -13.00 0.15
C GLY A 50 0.34 -12.65 0.65
N SER A 51 0.04 -12.79 1.94
CA SER A 51 -1.24 -12.29 2.48
C SER A 51 -1.35 -10.77 2.33
N LEU A 52 -2.52 -10.30 1.92
CA LEU A 52 -2.80 -8.86 1.75
C LEU A 52 -3.31 -8.21 3.05
N THR A 53 -3.90 -9.01 3.94
CA THR A 53 -4.37 -8.58 5.25
C THR A 53 -4.21 -9.69 6.27
N PHE A 54 -3.94 -9.35 7.53
CA PHE A 54 -3.96 -10.26 8.67
C PHE A 54 -4.70 -9.62 9.85
N VAL A 55 -5.01 -10.41 10.87
CA VAL A 55 -5.63 -9.90 12.10
C VAL A 55 -4.61 -10.02 13.22
N LEU A 56 -4.27 -8.88 13.84
CA LEU A 56 -3.38 -8.83 14.99
C LEU A 56 -4.10 -8.08 16.12
N ASN A 57 -4.18 -8.70 17.30
CA ASN A 57 -4.82 -8.11 18.48
C ASN A 57 -6.25 -7.60 18.22
N GLY A 58 -7.04 -8.36 17.45
CA GLY A 58 -8.43 -8.03 17.12
C GLY A 58 -8.62 -6.90 16.10
N LYS A 59 -7.53 -6.34 15.53
CA LYS A 59 -7.58 -5.34 14.47
C LYS A 59 -7.09 -5.93 13.15
N ARG A 60 -7.76 -5.59 12.06
CA ARG A 60 -7.31 -5.99 10.72
C ARG A 60 -6.17 -5.08 10.29
N VAL A 61 -5.03 -5.68 10.01
CA VAL A 61 -3.81 -5.04 9.54
C VAL A 61 -3.61 -5.36 8.06
N VAL A 62 -3.43 -4.33 7.24
CA VAL A 62 -3.10 -4.49 5.81
C VAL A 62 -1.59 -4.56 5.68
N THR A 63 -1.09 -5.63 5.05
CA THR A 63 0.35 -5.85 4.89
C THR A 63 0.98 -4.84 3.93
N HIS A 64 2.31 -4.74 3.94
CA HIS A 64 3.05 -3.96 2.94
C HIS A 64 2.64 -4.31 1.50
N THR A 65 2.53 -5.60 1.19
CA THR A 65 2.07 -6.08 -0.13
C THR A 65 0.63 -5.67 -0.41
N GLY A 66 -0.25 -5.73 0.59
CA GLY A 66 -1.62 -5.22 0.48
C GLY A 66 -1.69 -3.72 0.19
N LEU A 67 -0.86 -2.93 0.87
CA LEU A 67 -0.76 -1.48 0.67
C LEU A 67 -0.22 -1.15 -0.73
N LEU A 68 0.80 -1.86 -1.21
CA LEU A 68 1.27 -1.75 -2.59
C LEU A 68 0.15 -2.04 -3.58
N PHE A 69 -0.59 -3.13 -3.39
CA PHE A 69 -1.69 -3.52 -4.29
C PHE A 69 -2.79 -2.45 -4.33
N VAL A 70 -3.18 -1.91 -3.17
CA VAL A 70 -4.16 -0.82 -3.08
C VAL A 70 -3.63 0.46 -3.75
N GLY A 71 -2.36 0.79 -3.54
CA GLY A 71 -1.70 1.93 -4.17
C GLY A 71 -1.70 1.83 -5.71
N VAL A 72 -1.26 0.69 -6.25
CA VAL A 72 -1.30 0.42 -7.70
C VAL A 72 -2.73 0.53 -8.23
N SER A 73 -3.68 -0.11 -7.55
CA SER A 73 -5.09 -0.10 -7.96
C SER A 73 -5.66 1.31 -7.98
N PHE A 74 -5.31 2.15 -7.01
CA PHE A 74 -5.72 3.56 -6.99
C PHE A 74 -5.21 4.32 -8.22
N TYR A 75 -3.94 4.17 -8.59
CA TYR A 75 -3.40 4.84 -9.78
C TYR A 75 -3.99 4.31 -11.09
N ILE A 76 -4.29 3.01 -11.18
CA ILE A 76 -5.00 2.43 -12.34
C ILE A 76 -6.39 3.05 -12.47
N ILE A 77 -7.16 3.08 -11.37
CA ILE A 77 -8.50 3.68 -11.35
C ILE A 77 -8.42 5.17 -11.71
N LEU A 78 -7.46 5.91 -11.14
CA LEU A 78 -7.26 7.32 -11.46
C LEU A 78 -6.97 7.54 -12.94
N ALA A 79 -6.10 6.72 -13.55
CA ALA A 79 -5.79 6.81 -14.97
C ALA A 79 -7.01 6.53 -15.85
N VAL A 80 -7.81 5.50 -15.51
CA VAL A 80 -9.06 5.18 -16.22
C VAL A 80 -10.06 6.34 -16.11
N VAL A 81 -10.24 6.90 -14.91
CA VAL A 81 -11.15 8.03 -14.68
C VAL A 81 -10.69 9.27 -15.45
N LEU A 82 -9.40 9.58 -15.45
CA LEU A 82 -8.85 10.70 -16.22
C LEU A 82 -9.03 10.50 -17.72
N MET A 83 -8.78 9.30 -18.25
CA MET A 83 -9.02 9.02 -19.66
C MET A 83 -10.50 9.14 -20.03
N ALA A 84 -11.40 8.67 -19.17
CA ALA A 84 -12.85 8.83 -19.37
C ALA A 84 -13.29 10.30 -19.31
N ALA A 85 -12.69 11.10 -18.42
CA ALA A 85 -13.01 12.52 -18.27
C ALA A 85 -12.42 13.39 -19.38
N LEU A 86 -11.27 13.02 -19.94
CA LEU A 86 -10.58 13.76 -21.01
C LEU A 86 -11.01 13.32 -22.41
N GLY A 87 -11.49 12.09 -22.56
CA GLY A 87 -11.98 11.53 -23.82
C GLY A 87 -13.51 11.58 -23.99
N GLY A 88 -14.24 12.12 -23.01
CA GLY A 88 -15.69 12.32 -23.03
C GLY A 88 -16.11 13.72 -23.45
#